data_AF-A0A624BNJ5-F1
#
_entry.id   AF-A0A624BNJ5-F1
#
_cell.length_a   1.000
_cell.length_b   1.000
_cell.length_c   1.000
_cell.angle_alpha   90.00
_cell.angle_beta   90.00
_cell.angle_gamma   90.00
#
_symmetry.space_group_name_H-M   'P 1'
#
loop_
_entity.id
_entity.type
_entity.pdbx_description
1 polymer ?
#
loop_
_entity_poly.entity_id
_entity_poly.type
_entity_poly.pdbx_seq_one_letter_code
_entity_poly.pdbx_strand_id
1 'polypeptide(L)' 'MPVINTHQNIAAFLDMLAYSEGTANHPLTKNRGYDVIVTGLDGRPEIFTDYSDHPFAHGR' A
#
# COMPACT_ATOMS: atom_id res chain seq x y z
N MET A 1 -5.99 3.18 14.82
CA MET A 1 -6.43 4.57 14.63
C MET A 1 -6.64 4.80 13.14
N PRO A 2 -7.79 5.27 12.65
CA PRO A 2 -7.89 5.65 11.25
C PRO A 2 -7.10 6.96 11.09
N VAL A 3 -6.03 6.92 10.29
CA VAL A 3 -5.13 8.08 10.06
C VAL A 3 -5.83 9.16 9.21
N ILE A 4 -6.99 8.85 8.62
CA ILE A 4 -7.74 9.78 7.77
C ILE A 4 -9.19 9.84 8.24
N ASN A 5 -9.66 11.04 8.61
CA ASN A 5 -11.06 11.29 8.96
C ASN A 5 -11.91 11.32 7.68
N THR A 6 -12.12 10.16 7.08
CA THR A 6 -12.90 9.96 5.86
C THR A 6 -14.29 9.44 6.19
N HIS A 7 -15.27 9.81 5.37
CA HIS A 7 -16.61 9.21 5.42
C HIS A 7 -16.51 7.68 5.25
N GLN A 8 -17.34 6.91 5.94
CA GLN A 8 -17.24 5.44 5.97
C GLN A 8 -17.26 4.80 4.57
N ASN A 9 -18.10 5.32 3.66
CA ASN A 9 -18.13 4.83 2.28
C ASN A 9 -16.81 5.07 1.52
N ILE A 10 -16.09 6.15 1.81
CA ILE A 10 -14.78 6.42 1.22
C ILE A 10 -13.76 5.43 1.77
N ALA A 11 -13.76 5.20 3.09
CA ALA A 11 -12.89 4.19 3.70
C ALA A 11 -13.13 2.80 3.11
N ALA A 12 -14.39 2.38 2.98
CA ALA A 12 -14.76 1.10 2.37
C ALA A 12 -14.33 1.00 0.90
N PHE A 13 -14.43 2.10 0.15
CA PHE A 13 -13.96 2.15 -1.24
C PHE A 13 -12.43 2.03 -1.33
N LEU A 14 -11.68 2.70 -0.46
CA LEU A 14 -10.22 2.60 -0.39
C LEU A 14 -9.77 1.20 0.06
N ASP A 15 -10.47 0.58 1.00
CA ASP A 15 -10.23 -0.82 1.39
C ASP A 15 -10.43 -1.77 0.20
N MET A 16 -11.47 -1.54 -0.62
CA MET A 16 -11.72 -2.30 -1.84
C MET A 16 -10.57 -2.14 -2.85
N LEU A 17 -10.08 -0.92 -3.08
CA LEU A 17 -8.93 -0.68 -3.95
C LEU A 17 -7.67 -1.37 -3.44
N ALA A 18 -7.35 -1.24 -2.15
CA ALA A 18 -6.16 -1.87 -1.57
C ALA A 18 -6.20 -3.40 -1.66
N TYR A 19 -7.39 -4.01 -1.57
CA TYR A 19 -7.55 -5.45 -1.81
C TYR A 19 -7.41 -5.81 -3.30
N SER A 20 -8.04 -5.05 -4.20
CA SER A 20 -8.01 -5.26 -5.65
C SER A 20 -6.59 -5.20 -6.21
N GLU A 21 -5.81 -4.23 -5.76
CA GLU A 21 -4.41 -4.02 -6.19
C GLU A 21 -3.43 -5.00 -5.49
N GLY A 22 -3.93 -5.89 -4.64
CA GLY A 22 -3.11 -6.91 -4.00
C GLY A 22 -2.20 -6.39 -2.87
N THR A 23 -2.36 -5.14 -2.42
CA THR A 23 -1.49 -4.55 -1.40
C THR A 23 -1.97 -4.93 0.01
N ALA A 24 -3.27 -4.87 0.28
CA ALA A 24 -3.83 -5.17 1.60
C ALA A 24 -3.80 -6.66 1.99
N ASN A 25 -3.70 -7.55 1.01
CA ASN A 25 -3.57 -9.01 1.19
C ASN A 25 -2.15 -9.52 0.87
N HIS A 26 -1.19 -8.62 0.67
CA HIS A 26 0.20 -8.97 0.39
C HIS A 26 0.85 -9.64 1.62
N PRO A 27 1.55 -10.79 1.49
CA PRO A 27 2.06 -11.54 2.64
C PRO A 27 3.12 -10.79 3.45
N LEU A 28 3.80 -9.81 2.83
CA LEU A 28 4.86 -9.04 3.49
C LEU A 28 4.36 -7.76 4.17
N THR A 29 3.15 -7.27 3.87
CA THR A 29 2.68 -5.99 4.44
C THR A 29 2.64 -6.04 5.97
N LYS A 30 3.16 -4.98 6.59
CA LYS A 30 3.05 -4.68 8.03
C LYS A 30 2.11 -3.51 8.30
N ASN A 31 1.58 -2.88 7.24
CA ASN A 31 0.72 -1.71 7.34
C ASN A 31 -0.43 -1.73 6.31
N ARG A 32 -1.22 -2.82 6.27
CA ARG A 32 -2.45 -2.93 5.45
C ARG A 32 -2.30 -2.52 3.97
N GLY A 33 -1.13 -2.76 3.38
CA GLY A 33 -0.80 -2.42 2.00
C GLY A 33 -0.12 -1.07 1.77
N TYR A 34 -0.02 -0.21 2.79
CA TYR A 34 0.62 1.11 2.65
C TYR A 34 2.14 1.05 2.49
N ASP A 35 2.78 -0.03 2.92
CA ASP A 35 4.21 -0.29 2.77
C ASP A 35 4.55 -1.12 1.53
N VAL A 36 3.57 -1.56 0.75
CA VAL A 36 3.80 -2.47 -0.38
C VAL A 36 4.29 -1.69 -1.58
N ILE A 37 5.41 -2.12 -2.14
CA ILE A 37 5.83 -1.73 -3.48
C ILE A 37 5.11 -2.66 -4.45
N VAL A 38 4.22 -2.10 -5.27
CA VAL A 38 3.60 -2.84 -6.37
C VAL A 38 4.67 -3.07 -7.43
N THR A 39 5.38 -4.19 -7.33
CA THR A 39 6.36 -4.62 -8.33
C THR A 39 5.66 -5.14 -9.59
N GLY A 40 6.16 -4.71 -10.74
CA GLY A 40 5.72 -5.18 -12.05
C GLY A 40 6.19 -6.61 -12.36
N LEU A 41 6.44 -6.89 -13.63
CA LEU A 41 6.70 -8.23 -14.21
C LEU A 41 7.83 -9.06 -13.57
N ASP A 42 8.68 -8.50 -12.72
CA ASP A 42 9.77 -9.23 -12.05
C ASP A 42 9.29 -10.07 -10.86
N GLY A 43 8.07 -9.83 -10.38
CA GLY A 43 7.36 -10.67 -9.41
C GLY A 43 8.03 -10.77 -8.04
N ARG A 44 8.90 -9.82 -7.70
CA ARG A 44 9.64 -9.80 -6.43
C ARG A 44 8.85 -9.02 -5.38
N PRO A 45 8.29 -9.68 -4.36
CA PRO A 45 7.56 -9.00 -3.31
C PRO A 45 8.48 -8.03 -2.56
N GLU A 46 8.11 -6.75 -2.48
CA GLU A 46 8.93 -5.72 -1.83
C GLU A 46 8.06 -4.82 -0.96
N ILE A 47 8.62 -4.40 0.19
CA ILE A 47 8.02 -3.41 1.08
C ILE A 47 9.04 -2.31 1.40
N PHE A 48 8.56 -1.10 1.66
CA PHE A 48 9.38 0.01 2.16
C PHE A 48 9.04 0.32 3.62
N THR A 49 10.00 0.87 4.35
CA THR A 49 9.86 1.15 5.79
C THR A 49 9.94 2.63 6.15
N ASP A 50 10.43 3.47 5.23
CA ASP A 50 10.46 4.91 5.37
C ASP A 50 9.33 5.56 4.57
N TYR A 51 8.45 6.28 5.26
CA TYR A 51 7.30 6.98 4.68
C TYR A 51 7.57 8.47 4.41
N SER A 52 8.81 8.92 4.59
CA SER A 52 9.18 10.33 4.40
C SER A 52 9.02 10.80 2.95
N ASP A 53 9.17 9.88 1.99
CA ASP A 53 8.97 10.12 0.56
C ASP A 53 8.49 8.84 -0.15
N HIS A 54 8.06 8.98 -1.40
CA HIS A 54 7.75 7.84 -2.26
C HIS A 54 9.03 7.00 -2.50
N PRO A 55 8.98 5.66 -2.41
CA PRO A 55 10.18 4.80 -2.46
C PRO A 55 11.00 4.92 -3.76
N PHE A 56 10.43 5.52 -4.81
CA PHE A 56 11.11 5.79 -6.09
C PHE A 56 11.26 7.28 -6.43
N ALA A 57 11.12 8.19 -5.47
CA ALA A 57 11.27 9.64 -5.70
C ALA A 57 12.66 10.02 -6.25
N HIS A 58 13.66 9.16 -6.07
CA HIS A 58 15.05 9.37 -6.51
C HIS A 58 15.55 8.31 -7.51
N GLY A 59 14.64 7.60 -8.18
CA GLY A 59 14.96 6.50 -9.10
C GLY A 59 14.69 5.12 -8.51
N ARG A 60 14.92 4.07 -9.31
CA ARG A 60 14.87 2.66 -8.90
C ARG A 60 16.28 2.11 -8.75
#